data_AF-A0A330HPS6-F1
#
_entry.id   AF-A0A330HPS6-F1
#
_cell.length_a   1.000
_cell.length_b   1.000
_cell.length_c   1.000
_cell.angle_alpha   90.00
_cell.angle_beta   90.00
_cell.angle_gamma   90.00
#
_symmetry.space_group_name_H-M   'P 1'
#
loop_
_entity.id
_entity.type
_entity.pdbx_description
1 polymer ?
#
loop_
_entity_poly.entity_id
_entity_poly.type
_entity_poly.pdbx_seq_one_letter_code
_entity_poly.pdbx_strand_id
1 'polypeptide(L)' 'MNAYRSAATWIETALGCFAEAAERMPEAAFLAEHQAAHDAPRTPAGDLVASVLEREWWRRWPEGRED' A
#
# COMPACT_ATOMS: atom_id res chain seq x y z
N MET A 1 21.09 20.06 7.62
CA MET A 1 20.62 18.66 7.67
C MET A 1 19.13 18.60 7.99
N ASN A 2 18.26 19.15 7.11
CA ASN A 2 16.80 19.24 7.30
C ASN A 2 15.98 18.72 6.10
N ALA A 3 16.56 18.62 4.90
CA ALA A 3 15.84 18.22 3.68
C ALA A 3 15.35 16.76 3.71
N TYR A 4 16.07 15.85 4.39
CA TYR A 4 15.62 14.47 4.53
C TYR A 4 14.36 14.33 5.39
N ARG A 5 14.19 15.18 6.41
CA ARG A 5 12.97 15.19 7.24
C ARG A 5 11.75 15.60 6.42
N SER A 6 11.88 16.60 5.54
CA SER A 6 10.76 17.00 4.69
C SER A 6 10.37 15.92 3.69
N ALA A 7 11.35 15.23 3.07
CA ALA A 7 11.06 14.17 2.11
C ALA A 7 10.35 12.96 2.76
N ALA A 8 10.80 12.54 3.95
CA ALA A 8 10.16 11.45 4.70
C ALA A 8 8.70 11.78 5.03
N THR A 9 8.42 12.99 5.52
CA THR A 9 7.05 13.43 5.81
C THR A 9 6.15 13.41 4.57
N TRP A 10 6.66 13.81 3.40
CA TRP A 10 5.88 13.73 2.16
C TRP A 10 5.58 12.29 1.74
N ILE A 11 6.54 11.38 1.90
CA ILE A 11 6.34 9.95 1.62
C ILE A 11 5.30 9.36 2.56
N GLU A 12 5.41 9.61 3.87
CA GLU A 12 4.43 9.16 4.88
C GLU A 12 3.03 9.70 4.57
N THR A 13 2.92 10.98 4.22
CA THR A 13 1.65 11.61 3.84
C THR A 13 1.06 10.93 2.60
N ALA A 14 1.86 10.72 1.56
CA ALA A 14 1.42 10.08 0.32
C ALA A 14 0.94 8.64 0.56
N LEU A 15 1.67 7.85 1.36
CA LEU A 15 1.28 6.49 1.72
C LEU A 15 0.01 6.46 2.58
N GLY A 16 -0.18 7.46 3.45
CA GLY A 16 -1.42 7.65 4.22
C GLY A 16 -2.61 7.91 3.30
N CYS A 17 -2.50 8.87 2.38
CA CYS A 17 -3.56 9.14 1.40
C CYS A 17 -3.85 7.93 0.51
N PHE A 18 -2.82 7.17 0.11
CA PHE A 18 -3.00 5.95 -0.65
C PHE A 18 -3.76 4.88 0.15
N ALA A 19 -3.48 4.73 1.44
CA ALA A 19 -4.22 3.81 2.31
C ALA A 19 -5.71 4.17 2.40
N GLU A 20 -6.04 5.45 2.58
CA GLU A 20 -7.45 5.90 2.60
C GLU A 20 -8.15 5.65 1.27
N ALA A 21 -7.45 5.84 0.15
CA ALA A 21 -7.98 5.54 -1.17
C ALA A 21 -8.18 4.02 -1.36
N ALA A 22 -7.22 3.21 -0.94
CA ALA A 22 -7.28 1.77 -0.98
C ALA A 22 -8.42 1.24 -0.10
N GLU A 23 -8.67 1.79 1.10
CA GLU A 23 -9.78 1.40 1.96
C GLU A 23 -11.13 1.58 1.27
N ARG A 24 -11.32 2.70 0.57
CA ARG A 24 -12.58 3.05 -0.14
C ARG A 24 -12.67 2.45 -1.54
N MET A 25 -11.63 1.76 -2.00
CA MET A 25 -11.55 1.21 -3.34
C MET A 25 -12.54 0.04 -3.49
N PRO A 26 -13.40 0.03 -4.54
CA PRO A 26 -14.26 -1.10 -4.84
C PRO A 26 -13.46 -2.41 -4.92
N GLU A 27 -14.03 -3.51 -4.44
CA GLU A 27 -13.32 -4.77 -4.29
C GLU A 27 -12.60 -5.22 -5.57
N ALA A 28 -13.30 -5.25 -6.70
CA ALA A 28 -12.72 -5.66 -7.98
C ALA A 28 -11.50 -4.81 -8.40
N ALA A 29 -11.54 -3.50 -8.14
CA ALA A 29 -10.42 -2.61 -8.42
C ALA A 29 -9.25 -2.87 -7.46
N PHE A 30 -9.55 -3.08 -6.18
CA PHE A 30 -8.53 -3.40 -5.19
C PHE A 30 -7.82 -4.73 -5.49
N LEU A 31 -8.57 -5.77 -5.86
CA LEU A 31 -8.00 -7.07 -6.24
C LEU A 31 -7.07 -6.93 -7.46
N ALA A 32 -7.45 -6.12 -8.46
CA ALA A 32 -6.62 -5.87 -9.63
C ALA A 32 -5.32 -5.14 -9.27
N GLU A 33 -5.39 -4.07 -8.47
CA GLU A 33 -4.20 -3.32 -8.02
C GLU A 33 -3.29 -4.17 -7.11
N HIS A 34 -3.88 -4.95 -6.20
CA HIS A 34 -3.15 -5.88 -5.34
C HIS A 34 -2.38 -6.90 -6.17
N GLN A 35 -3.03 -7.54 -7.15
CA GLN A 35 -2.35 -8.48 -8.05
C GLN A 35 -1.27 -7.78 -8.88
N ALA A 36 -1.55 -6.60 -9.42
CA ALA A 36 -0.57 -5.84 -10.19
C ALA A 36 0.68 -5.49 -9.38
N ALA A 37 0.53 -5.22 -8.07
CA ALA A 37 1.66 -4.98 -7.17
C ALA A 37 2.54 -6.23 -6.97
N HIS A 38 1.95 -7.43 -6.95
CA HIS A 38 2.69 -8.70 -6.90
C HIS A 38 3.38 -9.03 -8.23
N ASP A 39 2.77 -8.68 -9.36
CA ASP A 39 3.31 -8.95 -10.69
C ASP A 39 4.42 -7.96 -11.11
N ALA A 40 4.49 -6.80 -10.46
CA ALA A 40 5.43 -5.74 -10.80
C ALA A 40 6.89 -6.09 -10.40
N PRO A 41 7.90 -5.66 -11.17
CA PRO A 41 9.29 -5.75 -10.76
C PRO A 41 9.52 -5.02 -9.43
N ARG A 42 10.28 -5.65 -8.52
CA ARG A 42 10.56 -5.08 -7.21
C ARG A 42 11.35 -3.78 -7.32
N THR A 43 10.85 -2.75 -6.65
CA THR A 43 11.53 -1.47 -6.46
C THR A 43 11.28 -0.98 -5.04
N PRO A 44 12.17 -0.17 -4.43
CA PRO A 44 11.94 0.36 -3.09
C PRO A 44 10.61 1.12 -2.95
N ALA A 45 10.20 1.87 -3.97
CA ALA A 45 8.92 2.58 -3.97
C ALA A 45 7.73 1.60 -4.14
N GLY A 46 7.87 0.61 -5.03
CA GLY A 46 6.86 -0.44 -5.20
C GLY A 46 6.65 -1.25 -3.93
N ASP A 47 7.72 -1.57 -3.19
CA ASP A 47 7.63 -2.30 -1.92
C ASP A 47 6.85 -1.51 -0.85
N LEU A 48 6.95 -0.18 -0.84
CA LEU A 48 6.15 0.68 0.05
C LEU A 48 4.66 0.66 -0.31
N VAL A 49 4.35 0.71 -1.61
CA VAL A 49 2.97 0.63 -2.13
C VAL A 49 2.38 -0.75 -1.85
N ALA A 50 3.12 -1.82 -2.15
CA ALA A 50 2.72 -3.19 -1.88
C ALA A 50 2.47 -3.41 -0.37
N SER A 51 3.32 -2.87 0.51
CA SER A 51 3.11 -2.95 1.96
C SER A 51 1.81 -2.28 2.42
N VAL A 52 1.39 -1.18 1.78
CA VAL A 52 0.09 -0.56 2.07
C VAL A 52 -1.04 -1.46 1.59
N LEU A 53 -0.99 -1.97 0.36
CA LEU A 53 -2.01 -2.87 -0.20
C LEU A 53 -2.15 -4.15 0.63
N GLU A 54 -1.04 -4.77 1.04
CA GLU A 54 -1.02 -5.95 1.92
C GLU A 54 -1.69 -5.67 3.27
N ARG A 55 -1.37 -4.53 3.90
CA ARG A 55 -2.02 -4.15 5.15
C ARG A 55 -3.53 -4.00 4.98
N GLU A 56 -3.98 -3.39 3.90
CA GLU A 56 -5.41 -3.22 3.60
C GLU A 56 -6.09 -4.55 3.22
N TRP A 57 -5.38 -5.46 2.54
CA TRP A 57 -5.83 -6.83 2.27
C TRP A 57 -6.17 -7.55 3.57
N TRP A 58 -5.23 -7.58 4.51
CA TRP A 58 -5.43 -8.27 5.80
C TRP A 58 -6.47 -7.61 6.70
N ARG A 59 -6.78 -6.32 6.47
CA ARG A 59 -7.90 -5.66 7.14
C ARG A 59 -9.26 -6.10 6.58
N ARG A 60 -9.33 -6.37 5.28
CA ARG A 60 -10.55 -6.79 4.56
C ARG A 60 -10.87 -8.27 4.74
N TRP A 61 -9.83 -9.11 4.72
CA TRP A 61 -9.93 -10.57 4.83
C TRP A 61 -9.02 -11.08 5.95
N PRO A 62 -9.37 -10.83 7.23
CA PRO A 62 -8.54 -11.22 8.36
C PRO A 62 -8.42 -12.73 8.55
N GLU A 63 -9.37 -13.50 8.02
CA GLU A 63 -9.49 -14.95 8.25
C GLU A 63 -8.33 -15.76 7.66
N GLY A 64 -7.60 -15.23 6.68
CA GLY A 64 -6.49 -15.92 6.01
C GLY A 64 -5.09 -15.62 6.57
N ARG A 65 -4.98 -14.92 7.70
CA ARG A 65 -3.68 -14.43 8.23
C ARG A 65 -2.92 -15.47 9.05
N GLU A 66 -3.61 -16.51 9.52
CA GLU A 66 -3.07 -17.55 10.42
C GLU A 66 -2.64 -18.84 9.70
N ASP A 67 -2.88 -18.93 8.38
CA ASP A 67 -2.44 -20.03 7.50
C ASP A 67 -1.05 -19.76 6.89
#